data_AF-A0A3N5GX52-F1
#
_entry.id   AF-A0A3N5GX52-F1
#
_cell.length_a   1.000
_cell.length_b   1.000
_cell.length_c   1.000
_cell.angle_alpha   90.00
_cell.angle_beta   90.00
_cell.angle_gamma   90.00
#
_symmetry.space_group_name_H-M   'P 1'
#
loop_
_entity.id
_entity.type
_entity.pdbx_description
1 polymer ?
#
loop_
_entity_poly.entity_id
_entity_poly.type
_entity_poly.pdbx_seq_one_letter_code
_entity_poly.pdbx_strand_id
1 'polypeptide(L)'
;TMLGLNILRRWKPTVEYGIHPSFYGVAAGFATTVATAAGPVMNMYLLMRRLPKEQFVATGAWFFFVVNVAKLPIYGAHHLFSPASLLFDLFMVPAVVCGAVGGFWVVPRIPQRSFDLLVMVLTALTSIFLFR
;
A
#
# COMPACT_ATOMS: atom_id res chain seq x y z
N THR A 1 -9.99 -21.17 22.55
CA THR A 1 -9.76 -21.46 21.12
C THR A 1 -10.88 -20.87 20.29
N MET A 2 -10.56 -19.98 19.34
CA MET A 2 -11.57 -19.35 18.45
C MET A 2 -12.41 -20.37 17.66
N LEU A 3 -11.92 -21.61 17.50
CA LEU A 3 -12.66 -22.77 17.00
C LEU A 3 -13.91 -23.13 17.84
N GLY A 4 -13.82 -23.07 19.18
CA GLY A 4 -14.94 -23.40 20.06
C GLY A 4 -16.06 -22.35 20.03
N LEU A 5 -15.68 -21.07 19.91
CA LEU A 5 -16.64 -19.97 19.77
C LEU A 5 -17.35 -19.99 18.42
N ASN A 6 -16.67 -20.41 17.35
CA ASN A 6 -17.27 -20.52 16.02
C ASN A 6 -18.30 -21.66 15.93
N ILE A 7 -18.05 -22.76 16.66
CA ILE A 7 -19.00 -23.88 16.77
C ILE A 7 -20.23 -23.49 17.58
N LEU A 8 -20.07 -22.74 18.69
CA LEU A 8 -21.20 -22.22 19.47
C LEU A 8 -22.03 -21.18 18.71
N ARG A 9 -21.41 -20.40 17.82
CA ARG A 9 -22.10 -19.39 16.99
C ARG A 9 -22.95 -20.02 15.88
N ARG A 10 -22.67 -21.27 15.48
CA ARG A 10 -23.54 -22.04 14.57
C ARG A 10 -24.90 -22.40 15.17
N TRP A 11 -25.07 -22.30 16.49
CA TRP A 11 -26.31 -22.68 17.18
C TRP A 11 -27.30 -21.53 17.40
N LYS A 12 -26.93 -20.27 17.08
CA LYS A 12 -27.86 -19.13 17.07
C LYS A 12 -27.77 -18.38 15.74
N PRO A 13 -28.50 -18.82 14.70
CA PRO A 13 -28.56 -18.13 13.44
C PRO A 13 -29.53 -16.95 13.56
N THR A 14 -29.06 -15.83 14.08
CA THR A 14 -29.81 -14.57 14.04
C THR A 14 -28.95 -13.48 13.45
N VAL A 15 -28.77 -13.51 12.13
CA VAL A 15 -28.80 -12.30 11.29
C VAL A 15 -29.25 -12.71 9.89
N GLU A 16 -30.47 -12.32 9.53
CA GLU A 16 -31.00 -12.38 8.17
C GLU A 16 -30.30 -11.26 7.36
N TYR A 17 -29.23 -11.59 6.64
CA TYR A 17 -28.59 -10.64 5.73
C TYR A 17 -29.37 -10.61 4.42
N GLY A 18 -30.25 -9.62 4.26
CA GLY A 18 -30.99 -9.35 3.00
C GLY A 18 -30.13 -8.98 1.79
N ILE A 19 -28.79 -9.04 1.93
CA ILE A 19 -27.82 -8.83 0.86
C ILE A 19 -26.87 -10.02 0.88
N HIS A 20 -26.79 -10.76 -0.23
CA HIS A 20 -25.97 -11.97 -0.34
C HIS A 20 -24.51 -11.69 0.08
N PRO A 21 -23.94 -12.47 1.03
CA PRO A 21 -22.56 -12.30 1.51
C PRO A 21 -21.48 -12.30 0.41
N SER A 22 -21.80 -12.89 -0.76
CA SER A 22 -20.95 -12.89 -1.94
C SER A 22 -20.64 -11.48 -2.46
N PHE A 23 -21.58 -10.55 -2.38
CA PHE A 23 -21.37 -9.17 -2.84
C PHE A 23 -20.30 -8.45 -2.01
N TYR A 24 -20.37 -8.57 -0.68
CA TYR A 24 -19.37 -8.00 0.22
C TYR A 24 -17.99 -8.63 0.03
N GLY A 25 -17.92 -9.95 -0.22
CA GLY A 25 -16.67 -10.64 -0.53
C GLY A 25 -16.02 -10.14 -1.83
N VAL A 26 -16.81 -9.99 -2.89
CA VAL A 26 -16.33 -9.43 -4.17
C VAL A 26 -15.89 -7.99 -4.02
N ALA A 27 -16.68 -7.15 -3.32
CA ALA A 27 -16.34 -5.76 -3.07
C ALA A 27 -15.04 -5.61 -2.24
N ALA A 28 -14.88 -6.43 -1.19
CA ALA A 28 -13.66 -6.45 -0.37
C ALA A 28 -12.42 -6.92 -1.16
N GLY A 29 -12.58 -7.96 -1.99
CA GLY A 29 -11.52 -8.44 -2.88
C GLY A 29 -11.11 -7.38 -3.90
N PHE A 30 -12.08 -6.75 -4.57
CA PHE A 30 -11.84 -5.66 -5.51
C PHE A 30 -11.14 -4.47 -4.85
N ALA A 31 -11.62 -4.03 -3.68
CA ALA A 31 -11.01 -2.93 -2.94
C ALA A 31 -9.54 -3.22 -2.57
N THR A 32 -9.21 -4.47 -2.22
CA THR A 32 -7.85 -4.90 -1.90
C THR A 32 -6.94 -4.89 -3.13
N THR A 33 -7.43 -5.38 -4.26
CA THR A 33 -6.69 -5.35 -5.53
C THR A 33 -6.43 -3.92 -5.99
N VAL A 34 -7.44 -3.04 -5.93
CA VAL A 34 -7.29 -1.62 -6.28
C VAL A 34 -6.29 -0.91 -5.35
N ALA A 35 -6.36 -1.18 -4.04
CA ALA A 35 -5.43 -0.62 -3.08
C ALA A 35 -3.98 -1.04 -3.36
N THR A 36 -3.75 -2.28 -3.81
CA THR A 36 -2.42 -2.80 -4.14
C THR A 36 -1.93 -2.32 -5.51
N ALA A 37 -2.83 -2.16 -6.48
CA ALA A 37 -2.52 -1.68 -7.83
C ALA A 37 -2.16 -0.19 -7.91
N ALA A 38 -2.41 0.58 -6.85
CA ALA A 38 -2.09 2.02 -6.80
C ALA A 38 -0.62 2.33 -7.10
N GLY A 39 0.31 1.45 -6.67
CA GLY A 39 1.75 1.55 -6.97
C GLY A 39 2.07 1.52 -8.47
N PRO A 40 1.82 0.37 -9.14
CA PRO A 40 2.00 0.21 -10.58
C PRO A 40 1.29 1.28 -11.42
N VAL A 41 0.03 1.61 -11.08
CA VAL A 41 -0.76 2.60 -11.82
C VAL A 41 -0.11 3.98 -11.76
N MET A 42 0.35 4.42 -10.58
CA MET A 42 1.04 5.69 -10.42
C MET A 42 2.37 5.72 -11.19
N ASN A 43 3.17 4.66 -11.08
CA ASN A 43 4.44 4.57 -11.81
C ASN A 43 4.23 4.65 -13.32
N MET A 44 3.22 3.95 -13.85
CA MET A 44 2.90 3.99 -15.27
C MET A 44 2.42 5.37 -15.72
N TYR A 45 1.59 6.04 -14.91
CA TYR A 45 1.17 7.42 -15.15
C TYR A 45 2.36 8.38 -15.24
N LEU A 46 3.27 8.35 -14.26
CA LEU A 46 4.44 9.23 -14.22
C LEU A 46 5.42 8.92 -15.36
N LEU A 47 5.55 7.65 -15.76
CA LEU A 47 6.38 7.22 -16.89
C LEU A 47 5.80 7.72 -18.22
N MET A 48 4.47 7.68 -18.39
CA MET A 48 3.79 8.28 -19.55
C MET A 48 3.98 9.80 -19.63
N ARG A 49 4.10 10.48 -18.48
CA ARG A 49 4.39 11.92 -18.41
C ARG A 49 5.85 12.27 -18.72
N ARG A 50 6.72 11.29 -18.97
CA ARG A 50 8.15 11.45 -19.33
C ARG A 50 8.91 12.37 -18.37
N LEU A 51 8.59 12.30 -17.08
CA LEU A 51 9.24 13.12 -16.07
C LEU A 51 10.71 12.71 -15.90
N PRO A 52 11.62 13.67 -15.62
CA PRO A 52 12.96 13.35 -15.13
C PRO A 52 12.87 12.47 -13.89
N LYS A 53 13.79 11.51 -13.74
CA LYS A 53 13.80 10.54 -12.63
C LYS A 53 13.70 11.18 -11.24
N GLU A 54 14.28 12.36 -11.05
CA GLU A 54 14.22 13.10 -9.79
C GLU A 54 12.79 13.57 -9.49
N GLN A 55 12.10 14.13 -10.50
CA GLN A 55 10.71 14.56 -10.38
C GLN A 55 9.77 13.36 -10.27
N PHE A 56 10.07 12.25 -10.95
CA PHE A 56 9.33 11.00 -10.83
C PHE A 56 9.32 10.52 -9.38
N VAL A 57 10.51 10.38 -8.78
CA VAL A 57 10.66 9.89 -7.40
C VAL A 57 10.03 10.87 -6.40
N ALA A 58 10.27 12.17 -6.56
CA ALA A 58 9.69 13.19 -5.67
C ALA A 58 8.16 13.22 -5.74
N THR A 59 7.57 13.16 -6.93
CA THR A 59 6.11 13.18 -7.12
C THR A 59 5.47 11.92 -6.55
N GLY A 60 6.07 10.75 -6.80
CA GLY A 60 5.62 9.49 -6.22
C GLY A 60 5.68 9.50 -4.69
N ALA A 61 6.78 10.00 -4.12
CA ALA A 61 6.94 10.13 -2.67
C ALA A 61 5.86 11.01 -2.05
N TRP A 62 5.60 12.20 -2.63
CA TRP A 62 4.53 13.08 -2.16
C TRP A 62 3.14 12.46 -2.30
N PHE A 63 2.86 11.80 -3.41
CA PHE A 63 1.58 11.11 -3.61
C PHE A 63 1.34 10.05 -2.54
N PHE A 64 2.27 9.13 -2.35
CA PHE A 64 2.12 8.08 -1.34
C PHE A 64 2.15 8.64 0.08
N PHE A 65 2.90 9.71 0.35
CA PHE A 65 2.86 10.38 1.64
C PHE A 65 1.45 10.88 1.95
N VAL A 66 0.83 11.66 1.06
CA VAL A 66 -0.52 12.19 1.25
C VAL A 66 -1.54 11.06 1.39
N VAL A 67 -1.48 10.06 0.51
CA VAL A 67 -2.39 8.90 0.56
C VAL A 67 -2.25 8.12 1.88
N ASN A 68 -1.03 7.93 2.38
CA ASN A 68 -0.84 7.22 3.65
C ASN A 68 -1.21 8.08 4.86
N VAL A 69 -0.95 9.39 4.84
CA VAL A 69 -1.41 10.32 5.90
C VAL A 69 -2.93 10.34 5.97
N ALA A 70 -3.62 10.31 4.82
CA ALA A 70 -5.08 10.24 4.77
C ALA A 70 -5.65 8.96 5.43
N LYS A 71 -4.85 7.90 5.61
CA LYS A 71 -5.26 6.67 6.31
C LYS A 71 -5.15 6.78 7.83
N LEU A 72 -4.34 7.70 8.36
CA LEU A 72 -4.16 7.89 9.80
C LEU A 72 -5.46 8.10 10.59
N PRO A 73 -6.43 8.94 10.15
CA PRO A 73 -7.69 9.08 10.88
C PRO A 73 -8.50 7.78 10.92
N ILE A 74 -8.45 6.97 9.85
CA ILE A 74 -9.11 5.66 9.80
C ILE A 74 -8.49 4.72 10.83
N TYR A 75 -7.16 4.63 10.87
CA TYR A 75 -6.46 3.83 11.88
C TYR A 75 -6.71 4.30 13.31
N GLY A 76 -6.84 5.62 13.51
CA GLY A 76 -7.20 6.23 14.79
C GLY A 76 -8.62 5.87 15.23
N ALA A 77 -9.59 5.93 14.31
CA ALA A 77 -10.97 5.54 14.57
C ALA A 77 -11.12 4.05 14.95
N HIS A 78 -10.21 3.21 14.47
CA HIS A 78 -10.16 1.79 14.83
C HIS A 78 -9.32 1.50 16.08
N HIS A 79 -8.79 2.52 16.77
CA HIS A 79 -7.94 2.37 17.96
C HIS A 79 -6.70 1.49 17.75
N LEU A 80 -6.13 1.49 16.53
CA LEU A 80 -4.91 0.71 16.22
C LEU A 80 -3.64 1.33 16.82
N PHE A 81 -3.68 2.59 17.25
CA PHE A 81 -2.52 3.26 17.84
C PHE A 81 -2.38 2.92 19.32
N SER A 82 -1.26 2.27 19.67
CA SER A 82 -0.84 2.04 21.06
C SER A 82 0.42 2.86 21.38
N PRO A 83 0.68 3.21 22.65
CA PRO A 83 1.93 3.87 23.02
C PRO A 83 3.17 3.09 22.61
N ALA A 84 3.10 1.75 22.65
CA ALA A 84 4.19 0.87 22.24
C ALA A 84 4.44 0.92 20.73
N SER A 85 3.39 0.93 19.90
CA SER A 85 3.53 1.05 18.44
C SER A 85 4.08 2.42 18.04
N LEU A 86 3.63 3.50 18.68
CA LEU A 86 4.16 4.86 18.46
C LEU A 86 5.64 4.97 18.83
N LEU A 87 6.06 4.34 19.93
CA LEU A 87 7.47 4.31 20.32
C LEU A 87 8.32 3.53 19.30
N PHE A 88 7.80 2.39 18.82
CA PHE A 88 8.45 1.60 17.78
C PHE A 88 8.61 2.40 16.47
N ASP A 89 7.56 3.11 16.04
CA ASP A 89 7.61 3.98 14.86
C ASP A 89 8.69 5.06 15.01
N LEU A 90 8.82 5.64 16.22
CA LEU A 90 9.86 6.63 16.51
C LEU A 90 11.28 6.05 16.38
N PHE A 91 11.50 4.81 16.83
CA PHE A 91 12.78 4.11 16.63
C PHE A 91 13.08 3.77 15.17
N MET A 92 12.06 3.70 14.31
CA MET A 92 12.23 3.50 12.88
C MET A 92 12.53 4.80 12.12
N VAL A 93 12.31 5.98 12.71
CA VAL A 93 12.59 7.28 12.07
C VAL A 93 14.03 7.38 11.55
N PRO A 94 15.08 7.02 12.30
CA PRO A 94 16.45 7.05 11.78
C PRO A 94 16.65 6.15 10.57
N ALA A 95 16.05 4.95 10.56
CA ALA A 95 16.16 4.03 9.43
C ALA A 95 15.48 4.61 8.17
N VAL A 96 14.32 5.24 8.33
CA VAL A 96 13.61 5.92 7.24
C VAL A 96 14.43 7.10 6.71
N VAL A 97 15.02 7.92 7.59
CA VAL A 97 15.87 9.05 7.19
C VAL A 97 17.12 8.55 6.46
N CYS A 98 17.79 7.52 6.95
CA CYS A 98 18.93 6.90 6.27
C CYS A 98 18.55 6.37 4.88
N GLY A 99 17.39 5.72 4.75
CA GLY A 99 16.88 5.26 3.46
C GLY A 99 16.56 6.42 2.50
N ALA A 100 15.93 7.49 2.99
CA ALA A 100 15.59 8.66 2.19
C ALA A 100 16.83 9.41 1.71
N VAL A 101 17.81 9.63 2.59
CA VAL A 101 19.10 10.22 2.23
C VAL A 101 19.83 9.31 1.25
N GLY A 102 19.91 8.01 1.51
CA GLY A 102 20.50 7.04 0.58
C GLY A 102 19.87 7.14 -0.82
N GLY A 103 18.55 7.18 -0.90
CA GLY A 103 17.81 7.39 -2.16
C GLY A 103 18.17 8.72 -2.84
N PHE A 104 18.20 9.82 -2.09
CA PHE A 104 18.58 11.15 -2.60
C PHE A 104 19.97 11.16 -3.24
N TRP A 105 20.95 10.44 -2.66
CA TRP A 105 22.30 10.34 -3.21
C TRP A 105 22.37 9.39 -4.41
N VAL A 106 21.61 8.31 -4.42
CA VAL A 106 21.69 7.27 -5.46
C VAL A 106 20.92 7.67 -6.72
N VAL A 107 19.71 8.23 -6.59
CA VAL A 107 18.81 8.52 -7.72
C VAL A 107 19.47 9.36 -8.82
N PRO A 108 20.20 10.46 -8.54
CA PRO A 108 20.86 11.27 -9.57
C PRO A 108 21.92 10.50 -10.38
N ARG A 109 22.56 9.47 -9.77
CA ARG A 109 23.62 8.68 -10.39
C ARG A 109 23.10 7.64 -11.39
N ILE A 110 21.80 7.37 -11.40
CA ILE A 110 21.20 6.37 -12.30
C ILE A 110 20.92 7.02 -13.67
N PRO A 111 21.39 6.46 -14.80
CA PRO A 111 21.01 6.95 -16.12
C PRO A 111 19.50 6.86 -16.35
N GLN A 112 18.89 7.88 -16.97
CA GLN A 112 17.43 7.93 -17.19
C GLN A 112 16.91 6.68 -17.92
N ARG A 113 17.61 6.21 -18.96
CA ARG A 113 17.23 4.99 -19.70
C ARG A 113 17.18 3.75 -18.81
N SER A 114 18.15 3.60 -17.91
CA SER A 114 18.21 2.49 -16.96
C SER A 114 17.09 2.60 -15.94
N PHE A 115 16.80 3.81 -15.45
CA PHE A 115 15.69 4.06 -14.54
C PHE A 115 14.34 3.67 -15.16
N ASP A 116 14.07 4.14 -16.38
CA ASP A 116 12.80 3.87 -17.08
C ASP A 116 12.61 2.37 -17.34
N LEU A 117 13.67 1.67 -17.79
CA LEU A 117 13.65 0.21 -17.99
C LEU A 117 13.41 -0.53 -16.68
N LEU A 118 14.07 -0.12 -15.60
CA LEU A 118 13.96 -0.77 -14.30
C LEU A 118 12.55 -0.59 -13.72
N VAL A 119 11.99 0.62 -13.79
CA VAL A 119 10.59 0.90 -13.41
C VAL A 119 9.63 0.06 -14.24
N MET A 120 9.82 0.00 -15.56
CA MET A 120 8.95 -0.77 -16.46
C MET A 120 8.99 -2.27 -16.15
N VAL A 121 10.18 -2.86 -16.01
CA VAL A 121 10.35 -4.29 -15.71
C VAL A 121 9.77 -4.63 -14.34
N LEU A 122 10.07 -3.84 -13.30
CA LEU A 122 9.52 -4.07 -11.97
C LEU A 122 7.98 -3.90 -11.94
N THR A 123 7.46 -2.90 -12.65
CA THR A 123 6.00 -2.70 -12.76
C THR A 123 5.33 -3.88 -13.48
N ALA A 124 5.94 -4.40 -14.54
CA ALA A 124 5.45 -5.59 -15.22
C ALA A 124 5.48 -6.83 -14.32
N LEU A 125 6.60 -7.06 -13.61
CA LEU A 125 6.75 -8.20 -12.69
C LEU A 125 5.76 -8.17 -11.53
N THR A 126 5.59 -7.02 -10.89
CA THR A 126 4.61 -6.84 -9.80
C THR A 126 3.19 -7.07 -10.26
N SER A 127 2.86 -6.60 -11.47
CA SER A 127 1.54 -6.83 -12.08
C SER A 127 1.32 -8.34 -12.29
N ILE A 128 2.28 -9.04 -12.88
CA ILE A 128 2.19 -10.50 -13.11
C ILE A 128 2.08 -11.26 -11.77
N PHE A 129 2.85 -10.87 -10.75
CA PHE A 129 2.81 -11.52 -9.45
C PHE A 129 1.48 -11.32 -8.73
N LEU A 130 0.84 -10.15 -8.88
CA LEU A 130 -0.46 -9.88 -8.28
C LEU A 130 -1.60 -10.72 -8.90
N PHE A 131 -1.45 -11.14 -10.16
CA PHE A 131 -2.43 -12.01 -10.83
C PHE A 131 -2.23 -13.50 -10.55
N ARG A 132 -1.26 -13.87 -9.72
CA ARG A 132 -0.94 -15.26 -9.38
C ARG A 132 -1.23 -15.56 -7.92
#